data_AF-A0A2D5C944-F1
#
_entry.id   AF-A0A2D5C944-F1
#
_cell.length_a   1.000
_cell.length_b   1.000
_cell.length_c   1.000
_cell.angle_alpha   90.00
_cell.angle_beta   90.00
_cell.angle_gamma   90.00
#
_symmetry.space_group_name_H-M   'P 1'
#
loop_
_entity.id
_entity.type
_entity.pdbx_description
1 polymer ?
#
loop_
_entity_poly.entity_id
_entity_poly.type
_entity_poly.pdbx_seq_one_letter_code
_entity_poly.pdbx_strand_id
1 'polypeptide(L)'
;MKIKARKVNKNFLIGIQITCILLFIKTIGGKLIKEFRDFINRGNVVELGVAFVMGASFKSLVDVFTKRLIEPVIGLIINLPNLETLGLFGDIDPSSGVSAGSFGAFLGEVINYTIIAFVMFMVIKAYNHFEEAVSDDGDETVIAAESKEVQLLKEIRDGINKINK
;
A
#
# COMPACT_ATOMS: atom_id res chain seq x y z
N MET A 1 -21.61 20.43 -65.71
CA MET A 1 -21.56 21.08 -64.38
C MET A 1 -20.42 20.45 -63.57
N LYS A 2 -19.18 20.94 -63.70
CA LYS A 2 -18.01 20.37 -63.00
C LYS A 2 -17.81 21.12 -61.69
N ILE A 3 -18.15 20.47 -60.57
CA ILE A 3 -17.91 20.97 -59.22
C ILE A 3 -16.39 20.97 -58.98
N LYS A 4 -15.81 22.17 -58.86
CA LYS A 4 -14.38 22.36 -58.63
C LYS A 4 -14.07 21.96 -57.18
N ALA A 5 -13.53 20.75 -56.99
CA ALA A 5 -13.04 20.29 -55.70
C ALA A 5 -11.94 21.25 -55.20
N ARG A 6 -12.26 22.03 -54.17
CA ARG A 6 -11.31 22.93 -53.51
C ARG A 6 -10.20 22.07 -52.90
N LYS A 7 -8.98 22.25 -53.40
CA LYS A 7 -7.76 21.60 -52.91
C LYS A 7 -7.49 22.13 -51.50
N VAL A 8 -7.99 21.43 -50.49
CA VAL A 8 -7.80 21.80 -49.08
C VAL A 8 -6.31 21.68 -48.76
N ASN A 9 -5.71 22.75 -48.25
CA ASN A 9 -4.30 22.83 -47.93
C ASN A 9 -3.97 21.85 -46.78
N LYS A 10 -2.93 21.02 -46.92
CA LYS A 10 -2.50 20.06 -45.88
C LYS A 10 -2.21 20.75 -44.53
N ASN A 11 -1.69 21.98 -44.56
CA ASN A 11 -1.41 22.74 -43.34
C ASN A 11 -2.70 23.18 -42.61
N PHE A 12 -3.81 23.33 -43.34
CA PHE A 12 -5.12 23.67 -42.79
C PHE A 12 -5.79 22.47 -42.11
N LEU A 13 -5.67 21.27 -42.70
CA LEU A 13 -6.17 20.03 -42.10
C LEU A 13 -5.39 19.63 -40.84
N ILE A 14 -4.07 19.87 -40.84
CA ILE A 14 -3.21 19.65 -39.66
C ILE A 14 -3.56 20.62 -38.53
N GLY A 15 -3.82 21.90 -38.85
CA GLY A 15 -4.31 22.87 -37.87
C GLY A 15 -5.64 22.48 -37.24
N ILE A 16 -6.61 22.05 -38.06
CA ILE A 16 -7.92 21.57 -37.56
C ILE A 16 -7.77 20.32 -36.71
N GLN A 17 -6.94 19.34 -37.10
CA GLN A 17 -6.68 18.15 -36.29
C GLN A 17 -6.05 18.49 -34.94
N ILE A 18 -5.05 19.38 -34.91
CA ILE A 18 -4.39 19.82 -33.67
C ILE A 18 -5.38 20.57 -32.76
N THR A 19 -6.21 21.46 -33.31
CA THR A 19 -7.22 22.18 -32.52
C THR A 19 -8.31 21.24 -32.01
N CYS A 20 -8.76 20.26 -32.80
CA CYS A 20 -9.71 19.23 -32.36
C CYS A 20 -9.12 18.33 -31.27
N ILE A 21 -7.85 17.91 -31.40
CA ILE A 21 -7.16 17.11 -30.37
C ILE A 21 -6.98 17.91 -29.08
N LEU A 22 -6.57 19.18 -29.17
CA LEU A 22 -6.47 20.07 -28.01
C LEU A 22 -7.83 20.33 -27.35
N LEU A 23 -8.89 20.51 -28.13
CA LEU A 23 -10.27 20.63 -27.63
C LEU A 23 -10.75 19.33 -26.98
N PHE A 24 -10.41 18.17 -27.55
CA PHE A 24 -10.76 16.87 -26.99
C PHE A 24 -10.02 16.61 -25.67
N ILE A 25 -8.71 16.87 -25.60
CA ILE A 25 -7.91 16.78 -24.36
C ILE A 25 -8.44 17.74 -23.30
N LYS A 26 -8.76 19.00 -23.67
CA LYS A 26 -9.29 20.00 -22.73
C LYS A 26 -10.70 19.69 -22.24
N THR A 27 -11.55 19.11 -23.09
CA THR A 27 -12.93 18.73 -22.74
C THR A 27 -12.97 17.48 -21.85
N ILE A 28 -12.13 16.48 -22.14
CA ILE A 28 -12.04 15.26 -21.31
C ILE A 28 -11.38 15.55 -19.97
N GLY A 29 -10.27 16.31 -19.93
CA GLY A 29 -9.57 16.60 -18.68
C GLY A 29 -10.47 17.26 -17.63
N GLY A 30 -11.27 18.26 -18.03
CA GLY A 30 -12.09 19.02 -17.09
C GLY A 30 -13.26 18.24 -16.48
N LYS A 31 -13.86 17.30 -17.22
CA LYS A 31 -15.03 16.53 -16.76
C LYS A 31 -14.63 15.31 -15.92
N LEU A 32 -13.60 14.59 -16.37
CA LEU A 32 -13.09 13.39 -15.70
C LEU A 32 -12.42 13.71 -14.35
N ILE A 33 -11.72 14.84 -14.25
CA ILE A 33 -11.12 15.28 -12.98
C ILE A 33 -12.18 15.65 -11.94
N LYS A 34 -13.32 16.21 -12.37
CA LYS A 34 -14.46 16.50 -11.47
C LYS A 34 -15.12 15.21 -11.01
N GLU A 35 -15.40 14.30 -11.93
CA GLU A 35 -15.97 12.97 -11.62
C GLU A 35 -15.07 12.14 -10.70
N PHE A 36 -13.74 12.20 -10.88
CA PHE A 36 -12.77 11.55 -10.00
C PHE A 36 -12.73 12.20 -8.61
N ARG A 37 -12.73 13.53 -8.53
CA ARG A 37 -12.82 14.24 -7.25
C ARG A 37 -14.11 13.89 -6.51
N ASP A 38 -15.23 13.87 -7.22
CA ASP A 38 -16.54 13.51 -6.69
C ASP A 38 -16.60 12.02 -6.29
N PHE A 39 -15.76 11.15 -6.86
CA PHE A 39 -15.61 9.76 -6.44
C PHE A 39 -14.78 9.63 -5.15
N ILE A 40 -13.62 10.29 -5.08
CA ILE A 40 -12.73 10.28 -3.92
C ILE A 40 -13.43 10.89 -2.69
N ASN A 41 -14.28 11.90 -2.91
CA ASN A 41 -15.06 12.56 -1.85
C ASN A 41 -16.26 11.73 -1.33
N ARG A 42 -16.54 10.53 -1.85
CA ARG A 42 -17.65 9.65 -1.36
C ARG A 42 -17.38 9.01 0.02
N GLY A 43 -16.42 9.54 0.78
CA GLY A 43 -16.46 9.48 2.25
C GLY A 43 -15.65 8.37 2.92
N ASN A 44 -14.93 7.53 2.18
CA ASN A 44 -13.98 6.57 2.80
C ASN A 44 -12.79 6.18 1.89
N VAL A 45 -12.82 6.57 0.61
CA VAL A 45 -11.79 6.14 -0.36
C VAL A 45 -10.43 6.76 -0.05
N VAL A 46 -10.41 7.99 0.44
CA VAL A 46 -9.15 8.67 0.83
C VAL A 46 -8.49 7.96 2.01
N GLU A 47 -9.25 7.68 3.07
CA GLU A 47 -8.72 7.03 4.28
C GLU A 47 -8.20 5.62 3.98
N LEU A 48 -8.98 4.83 3.22
CA LEU A 48 -8.54 3.52 2.75
C LEU A 48 -7.29 3.61 1.85
N GLY A 49 -7.22 4.61 0.98
CA GLY A 49 -6.07 4.83 0.10
C GLY A 49 -4.80 5.18 0.87
N VAL A 50 -4.90 6.07 1.85
CA VAL A 50 -3.79 6.45 2.73
C VAL A 50 -3.33 5.26 3.56
N ALA A 51 -4.26 4.51 4.16
CA ALA A 51 -3.95 3.31 4.93
C ALA A 51 -3.20 2.26 4.09
N PHE A 52 -3.62 2.05 2.84
CA PHE A 52 -2.95 1.10 1.93
C PHE A 52 -1.51 1.53 1.58
N VAL A 53 -1.31 2.81 1.23
CA VAL A 53 0.03 3.34 0.89
C VAL A 53 0.97 3.30 2.09
N MET A 54 0.47 3.64 3.28
CA MET A 54 1.24 3.58 4.52
C MET A 54 1.59 2.12 4.88
N GLY A 55 0.64 1.20 4.76
CA GLY A 55 0.88 -0.23 4.97
C GLY A 55 1.92 -0.81 4.01
N ALA A 56 1.86 -0.46 2.73
CA ALA A 56 2.84 -0.88 1.73
C ALA A 56 4.26 -0.34 2.04
N SER A 57 4.34 0.92 2.46
CA SER A 57 5.61 1.56 2.82
C SER A 57 6.22 0.94 4.07
N PHE A 58 5.38 0.62 5.07
CA PHE A 58 5.83 -0.04 6.30
C PHE A 58 6.35 -1.45 6.03
N LYS A 59 5.66 -2.24 5.20
CA LYS A 59 6.17 -3.54 4.73
C LYS A 59 7.56 -3.42 4.11
N SER A 60 7.78 -2.43 3.25
CA SER A 60 9.08 -2.21 2.63
C SER A 60 10.18 -1.92 3.65
N LEU A 61 9.87 -1.20 4.72
CA LEU A 61 10.83 -0.92 5.80
C LEU A 61 11.20 -2.20 6.56
N VAL A 62 10.21 -3.02 6.90
CA VAL A 62 10.43 -4.33 7.55
C VAL A 62 11.21 -5.27 6.65
N ASP A 63 10.91 -5.32 5.35
CA ASP A 63 11.65 -6.14 4.38
C ASP A 63 13.13 -5.73 4.33
N VAL A 64 13.43 -4.42 4.31
CA VAL A 64 14.82 -3.94 4.31
C VAL A 64 15.52 -4.27 5.63
N PHE A 65 14.85 -4.10 6.76
CA PHE A 65 15.40 -4.44 8.08
C PHE A 65 15.75 -5.94 8.16
N THR A 66 14.82 -6.81 7.78
CA THR A 66 15.03 -8.26 7.79
C THR A 66 16.17 -8.68 6.86
N LYS A 67 16.17 -8.18 5.62
CA LYS A 67 17.23 -8.49 4.64
C LYS A 67 18.61 -7.99 5.02
N ARG A 68 18.69 -6.80 5.63
CA ARG A 68 19.97 -6.17 5.93
C ARG A 68 20.56 -6.56 7.28
N LEU A 69 19.73 -6.95 8.24
CA LEU A 69 20.19 -7.25 9.60
C LEU A 69 19.97 -8.70 9.98
N ILE A 70 18.81 -9.29 9.69
CA ILE A 70 18.49 -10.64 10.16
C ILE A 70 19.09 -11.71 9.25
N GLU A 71 18.92 -11.61 7.93
CA GLU A 71 19.49 -12.56 6.96
C GLU A 71 21.02 -12.76 7.13
N PRO A 72 21.87 -11.71 7.27
CA PRO A 72 23.30 -11.92 7.48
C PRO A 72 23.64 -12.54 8.84
N VAL A 73 22.90 -12.22 9.91
CA VAL A 73 23.09 -12.82 11.24
C VAL A 73 22.76 -14.32 11.21
N ILE A 74 21.69 -14.69 10.52
CA ILE A 74 21.32 -16.09 10.31
C ILE A 74 22.37 -16.80 9.45
N GLY A 75 22.85 -16.15 8.38
CA GLY A 75 23.93 -16.69 7.55
C GLY A 75 25.21 -16.99 8.34
N LEU A 76 25.54 -16.13 9.32
CA LEU A 76 26.69 -16.34 10.20
C LEU A 76 26.50 -17.50 11.20
N ILE A 77 25.31 -17.62 11.80
CA ILE A 77 24.99 -18.67 12.79
C ILE A 77 24.96 -20.06 12.16
N ILE A 78 24.48 -20.16 10.92
CA ILE A 78 24.43 -21.44 10.20
C ILE A 78 25.83 -21.86 9.69
N ASN A 79 26.86 -21.00 9.82
CA ASN A 79 28.27 -21.26 9.46
C ASN A 79 28.42 -21.99 8.12
N LEU A 80 27.69 -21.52 7.11
CA LEU A 80 27.87 -21.98 5.76
C LEU A 80 28.86 -21.04 5.06
N PRO A 81 30.02 -21.54 4.55
CA PRO A 81 31.04 -20.69 3.95
C PRO A 81 30.50 -19.84 2.80
N ASN A 82 29.46 -20.30 2.12
CA ASN A 82 28.61 -19.53 1.23
C ASN A 82 27.27 -20.26 1.18
N LEU A 83 26.15 -19.56 1.39
CA LEU A 83 24.82 -20.10 1.10
C LEU A 83 24.62 -20.39 -0.41
N GLU A 84 25.55 -19.99 -1.27
CA GLU A 84 25.67 -20.42 -2.68
C GLU A 84 26.17 -21.86 -2.83
N THR A 85 26.96 -22.38 -1.87
CA THR A 85 27.68 -23.66 -2.03
C THR A 85 26.99 -24.90 -1.46
N LEU A 86 25.92 -24.75 -0.67
CA LEU A 86 24.90 -25.79 -0.54
C LEU A 86 23.80 -25.41 -1.52
N GLY A 87 23.69 -26.12 -2.65
CA GLY A 87 22.77 -25.86 -3.77
C GLY A 87 21.27 -25.84 -3.41
N LEU A 88 20.89 -24.92 -2.54
CA LEU A 88 19.57 -24.72 -1.96
C LEU A 88 19.21 -23.24 -1.77
N PHE A 89 20.13 -22.30 -2.01
CA PHE A 89 19.80 -20.89 -2.24
C PHE A 89 20.76 -20.27 -3.26
N GLY A 90 20.36 -20.36 -4.53
CA GLY A 90 20.77 -19.43 -5.58
C GLY A 90 22.27 -19.18 -5.75
N ASP A 91 23.00 -20.17 -6.27
CA ASP A 91 24.03 -19.83 -7.24
C ASP A 91 23.38 -19.94 -8.63
N ILE A 92 23.29 -18.81 -9.32
CA ILE A 92 22.92 -18.77 -10.72
C ILE A 92 24.22 -19.00 -11.47
N ASP A 93 24.49 -20.24 -11.86
CA ASP A 93 25.47 -20.51 -12.89
C ASP A 93 25.07 -19.68 -14.15
N PRO A 94 25.91 -18.74 -14.64
CA PRO A 94 25.59 -17.91 -15.81
C PRO A 94 25.42 -18.73 -17.10
N SER A 95 25.65 -20.04 -17.05
CA SER A 95 25.77 -20.93 -18.20
C SER A 95 24.54 -21.79 -18.49
N SER A 96 23.66 -22.05 -17.52
CA SER A 96 22.73 -23.20 -17.62
C SER A 96 21.24 -22.90 -17.35
N GLY A 97 20.88 -21.69 -16.92
CA GLY A 97 19.53 -21.15 -17.11
C GLY A 97 18.36 -21.88 -16.44
N VAL A 98 18.57 -22.89 -15.59
CA VAL A 98 17.51 -23.50 -14.77
C VAL A 98 18.08 -24.12 -13.47
N SER A 99 17.70 -23.59 -12.32
CA SER A 99 17.46 -24.41 -11.12
C SER A 99 16.14 -23.98 -10.49
N ALA A 100 15.08 -24.33 -11.21
CA ALA A 100 13.70 -24.14 -10.79
C ALA A 100 13.31 -25.28 -9.83
N GLY A 101 13.02 -24.94 -8.57
CA GLY A 101 12.23 -25.81 -7.68
C GLY A 101 12.97 -26.64 -6.64
N SER A 102 14.01 -26.12 -5.97
CA SER A 102 14.61 -26.82 -4.84
C SER A 102 13.83 -26.56 -3.54
N PHE A 103 13.53 -27.62 -2.78
CA PHE A 103 12.85 -27.56 -1.47
C PHE A 103 13.50 -26.56 -0.50
N GLY A 104 14.80 -26.30 -0.67
CA GLY A 104 15.53 -25.26 0.05
C GLY A 104 14.98 -23.86 -0.18
N ALA A 105 14.81 -23.42 -1.44
CA ALA A 105 14.30 -22.08 -1.75
C ALA A 105 12.96 -21.81 -1.05
N PHE A 106 12.04 -22.78 -1.09
CA PHE A 106 10.77 -22.72 -0.38
C PHE A 106 10.95 -22.64 1.15
N LEU A 107 11.81 -23.48 1.73
CA LEU A 107 12.06 -23.48 3.17
C LEU A 107 12.67 -22.16 3.66
N GLY A 108 13.50 -21.51 2.85
CA GLY A 108 14.06 -20.19 3.20
C GLY A 108 13.04 -19.07 3.07
N GLU A 109 12.14 -19.12 2.09
CA GLU A 109 11.00 -18.21 2.06
C GLU A 109 10.09 -18.37 3.29
N VAL A 110 9.87 -19.61 3.75
CA VAL A 110 9.12 -19.89 4.99
C VAL A 110 9.84 -19.32 6.21
N ILE A 111 11.16 -19.49 6.31
CA ILE A 111 11.96 -18.92 7.41
C ILE A 111 11.90 -17.38 7.36
N ASN A 112 12.07 -16.76 6.18
CA ASN A 112 11.99 -15.31 6.01
C ASN A 112 10.61 -14.76 6.38
N TYR A 113 9.55 -15.42 5.93
CA TYR A 113 8.18 -15.06 6.29
C TYR A 113 7.95 -15.16 7.81
N THR A 114 8.49 -16.19 8.46
CA THR A 114 8.41 -16.36 9.93
C THR A 114 9.11 -15.22 10.66
N ILE A 115 10.27 -14.77 10.16
CA ILE A 115 11.00 -13.64 10.74
C ILE A 115 10.21 -12.34 10.60
N ILE A 116 9.68 -12.05 9.41
CA ILE A 116 8.86 -10.85 9.18
C ILE A 116 7.63 -10.86 10.10
N ALA A 117 6.96 -12.00 10.23
CA ALA A 117 5.83 -12.16 11.14
C ALA A 117 6.22 -11.93 12.61
N PHE A 118 7.40 -12.41 13.03
CA PHE A 118 7.91 -12.20 14.38
C PHE A 118 8.24 -10.73 14.67
N VAL A 119 8.87 -10.04 13.72
CA VAL A 119 9.16 -8.59 13.84
C VAL A 119 7.85 -7.80 13.92
N MET A 120 6.87 -8.10 13.06
CA MET A 120 5.55 -7.47 13.10
C MET A 120 4.84 -7.69 14.43
N PHE A 121 4.88 -8.91 14.96
CA PHE A 121 4.33 -9.24 16.27
C PHE A 121 4.98 -8.41 17.38
N MET A 122 6.32 -8.24 17.34
CA MET A 122 7.03 -7.41 18.32
C MET A 122 6.59 -5.94 18.24
N VAL A 123 6.42 -5.39 17.03
CA VAL A 123 5.95 -4.01 16.84
C VAL A 123 4.54 -3.83 17.39
N ILE A 124 3.61 -4.73 17.07
CA ILE A 124 2.23 -4.67 17.58
C ILE A 124 2.22 -4.83 19.09
N LYS A 125 3.01 -5.76 19.64
CA LYS A 125 3.11 -5.94 21.09
C LYS A 125 3.67 -4.70 21.78
N ALA A 126 4.69 -4.06 21.21
CA ALA A 126 5.24 -2.82 21.75
C ALA A 126 4.19 -1.70 21.70
N TYR A 127 3.49 -1.56 20.58
CA TYR A 127 2.41 -0.60 20.42
C TYR A 127 1.30 -0.81 21.46
N ASN A 128 0.78 -2.03 21.57
CA ASN A 128 -0.24 -2.38 22.56
C ASN A 128 0.24 -2.14 24.00
N HIS A 129 1.52 -2.39 24.29
CA HIS A 129 2.09 -2.12 25.61
C HIS A 129 2.15 -0.62 25.94
N PHE A 130 2.46 0.23 24.95
CA PHE A 130 2.43 1.68 25.13
C PHE A 130 1.00 2.22 25.21
N GLU A 131 0.07 1.63 24.47
CA GLU A 131 -1.36 1.95 24.56
C GLU A 131 -1.91 1.60 25.95
N GLU A 132 -1.64 0.39 26.46
CA GLU A 132 -2.00 -0.02 27.81
C GLU A 132 -1.37 0.86 28.90
N ALA A 133 -0.11 1.30 28.72
CA ALA A 133 0.57 2.21 29.66
C ALA A 133 0.02 3.65 29.64
N VAL A 134 -0.63 4.05 28.54
CA VAL A 134 -1.33 5.35 28.43
C VAL A 134 -2.81 5.23 28.86
N SER A 135 -3.37 4.01 28.90
CA SER A 135 -4.77 3.73 29.21
C SER A 135 -5.13 3.61 30.70
N ASP A 136 -4.16 3.74 31.63
CA ASP A 136 -4.42 3.73 33.09
C ASP A 136 -5.07 5.05 33.57
N ASP A 137 -5.00 6.11 32.77
CA ASP A 137 -5.85 7.30 32.90
C ASP A 137 -6.90 7.25 31.77
N GLY A 138 -8.04 6.62 32.07
CA GLY A 138 -9.03 6.17 31.09
C GLY A 138 -9.39 7.19 30.00
N ASP A 139 -9.00 6.89 28.76
CA ASP A 139 -9.81 7.10 27.57
C ASP A 139 -9.26 6.25 26.41
N GLU A 140 -10.17 5.70 25.61
CA GLU A 140 -9.92 4.77 24.51
C GLU A 140 -9.00 5.39 23.45
N THR A 141 -7.84 4.77 23.23
CA THR A 141 -7.03 4.95 22.04
C THR A 141 -6.65 3.53 21.63
N VAL A 142 -6.72 3.02 20.38
CA VAL A 142 -7.09 3.61 19.08
C VAL A 142 -7.18 2.47 18.04
N ILE A 143 -8.35 2.10 17.50
CA ILE A 143 -8.63 1.91 16.04
C ILE A 143 -10.15 2.02 15.81
N ALA A 144 -10.66 3.20 16.05
CA ALA A 144 -11.85 3.80 15.46
C ALA A 144 -12.09 4.96 16.39
N ALA A 145 -11.94 6.19 15.88
CA ALA A 145 -12.69 7.31 16.46
C ALA A 145 -14.04 6.74 16.88
N GLU A 146 -14.41 6.81 18.16
CA GLU A 146 -15.69 6.32 18.65
C GLU A 146 -16.71 6.55 17.54
N SER A 147 -17.25 5.46 16.98
CA SER A 147 -18.28 5.59 15.96
C SER A 147 -19.23 6.65 16.49
N LYS A 148 -19.66 7.62 15.67
CA LYS A 148 -20.57 8.68 16.14
C LYS A 148 -21.75 8.09 16.92
N GLU A 149 -22.13 6.85 16.62
CA GLU A 149 -23.06 6.05 17.41
C GLU A 149 -22.62 5.81 18.86
N VAL A 150 -21.39 5.39 19.14
CA VAL A 150 -20.87 5.19 20.51
C VAL A 150 -20.84 6.50 21.30
N GLN A 151 -20.45 7.62 20.68
CA GLN A 151 -20.53 8.96 21.29
C GLN A 151 -21.97 9.35 21.60
N LEU A 152 -22.87 9.19 20.62
CA LEU A 152 -24.30 9.46 20.80
C LEU A 152 -24.90 8.55 21.87
N LEU A 153 -24.48 7.30 21.98
CA LEU A 153 -24.93 6.37 23.00
C LEU A 153 -24.44 6.76 24.40
N LYS A 154 -23.20 7.27 24.54
CA LYS A 154 -22.69 7.87 25.78
C LYS A 154 -23.50 9.12 26.16
N GLU A 155 -23.76 10.02 25.21
CA GLU A 155 -24.61 11.22 25.43
C GLU A 155 -26.04 10.86 25.82
N ILE A 156 -26.65 9.87 25.18
CA ILE A 156 -28.00 9.37 25.52
C ILE A 156 -28.00 8.77 26.93
N ARG A 157 -27.02 7.93 27.27
CA ARG A 157 -26.88 7.32 28.60
C ARG A 157 -26.78 8.40 29.69
N ASP A 158 -25.94 9.40 29.45
CA ASP A 158 -25.70 10.46 30.42
C ASP A 158 -26.93 11.39 30.54
N GLY A 159 -27.63 11.62 29.42
CA GLY A 159 -28.94 12.29 29.40
C GLY A 159 -30.01 11.56 30.23
N ILE A 160 -30.10 10.24 30.13
CA ILE A 160 -31.03 9.41 30.93
C ILE A 160 -30.66 9.48 32.43
N ASN A 161 -29.38 9.34 32.77
CA ASN A 161 -28.92 9.40 34.16
C ASN A 161 -29.18 10.75 34.82
N LYS A 162 -29.11 11.85 34.06
CA LYS A 162 -29.43 13.19 34.55
C LYS A 162 -30.92 13.39 34.84
N ILE A 163 -31.80 12.70 34.12
CA ILE A 163 -33.27 12.78 34.31
C ILE A 163 -33.72 11.92 35.51
N ASN A 164 -33.03 10.81 35.79
CA ASN A 164 -33.38 9.88 36.86
C ASN A 164 -32.83 10.28 38.26
N LYS A 165 -32.30 11.49 38.40
CA LYS A 165 -31.72 12.03 39.62
C LYS A 165 -32.37 13.36 39.96
#